data_AF-A0A1Q9S0P1-F1
#
_entry.id   AF-A0A1Q9S0P1-F1
#
_cell.length_a   1.000
_cell.length_b   1.000
_cell.length_c   1.000
_cell.angle_alpha   90.00
_cell.angle_beta   90.00
_cell.angle_gamma   90.00
#
_symmetry.space_group_name_H-M   'P 1'
#
loop_
_entity.id
_entity.type
_entity.pdbx_description
1 polymer ?
#
loop_
_entity_poly.entity_id
_entity_poly.type
_entity_poly.pdbx_seq_one_letter_code
_entity_poly.pdbx_strand_id
1 'polypeptide(L)'
;MRLAVEILSTGTRRVDRVLKFSEYAEGGIPRYWIVDLDAPTSLLAYVLVNGNYELSGAHIGEASVDVDGRRVSIDLPALTRR
;
A
#
# COMPACT_ATOMS: atom_id res chain seq x y z
N MET A 1 -10.36 8.74 -7.56
CA MET A 1 -8.99 8.44 -7.08
C MET A 1 -8.65 7.01 -7.48
N ARG A 2 -7.43 6.73 -8.01
CA ARG A 2 -7.08 5.41 -8.58
C ARG A 2 -6.20 4.53 -7.68
N LEU A 3 -5.51 5.16 -6.73
CA LEU A 3 -4.60 4.54 -5.78
C LEU A 3 -4.55 5.41 -4.52
N ALA A 4 -4.71 4.80 -3.35
CA ALA A 4 -4.31 5.34 -2.05
C ALA A 4 -2.95 4.77 -1.66
N VAL A 5 -2.08 5.58 -1.06
CA VAL A 5 -0.82 5.11 -0.48
C VAL A 5 -0.74 5.59 0.97
N GLU A 6 -0.67 4.66 1.90
CA GLU A 6 -0.40 4.92 3.30
C GLU A 6 1.06 4.59 3.62
N ILE A 7 1.73 5.49 4.33
CA ILE A 7 3.07 5.26 4.89
C ILE A 7 2.89 5.09 6.40
N LEU A 8 3.28 3.93 6.92
CA LEU A 8 3.17 3.64 8.35
C LEU A 8 4.19 4.49 9.14
N SER A 9 3.72 5.15 10.20
CA SER A 9 4.58 5.75 11.21
C SER A 9 4.82 4.78 12.37
N THR A 10 5.98 4.92 13.03
CA THR A 10 6.29 4.18 14.26
C THR A 10 5.34 4.60 15.37
N GLY A 11 4.38 3.73 15.73
CA GLY A 11 3.56 3.88 16.93
C GLY A 11 2.05 3.62 16.81
N THR A 12 1.46 3.68 15.60
CA THR A 12 -0.02 3.57 15.41
C THR A 12 -0.47 2.40 14.52
N ARG A 13 0.45 1.49 14.18
CA ARG A 13 0.33 0.44 13.13
C ARG A 13 -0.94 -0.41 13.12
N ARG A 14 -1.61 -0.64 14.26
CA ARG A 14 -2.68 -1.65 14.37
C ARG A 14 -4.10 -1.09 14.28
N VAL A 15 -4.38 0.05 14.88
CA VAL A 15 -5.75 0.60 14.95
C VAL A 15 -6.05 1.45 13.71
N ASP A 16 -5.08 2.25 13.26
CA ASP A 16 -5.24 3.16 12.12
C ASP A 16 -5.48 2.39 10.80
N ARG A 17 -4.84 1.21 10.69
CA ARG A 17 -4.90 0.37 9.49
C ARG A 17 -6.28 -0.23 9.24
N VAL A 18 -7.07 -0.53 10.28
CA VAL A 18 -8.40 -1.15 10.12
C VAL A 18 -9.45 -0.10 9.72
N LEU A 19 -9.42 1.08 10.35
CA LEU A 19 -10.39 2.15 10.08
C LEU A 19 -10.28 2.64 8.62
N LYS A 20 -9.05 2.93 8.18
CA LYS A 20 -8.79 3.44 6.83
C LYS A 20 -9.04 2.41 5.73
N PHE A 21 -8.87 1.11 6.04
CA PHE A 21 -9.16 0.04 5.08
C PHE A 21 -10.62 0.09 4.63
N SER A 22 -11.54 0.17 5.60
CA SER A 22 -12.97 0.23 5.34
C SER A 22 -13.37 1.55 4.68
N GLU A 23 -12.87 2.69 5.18
CA GLU A 23 -13.19 4.01 4.60
C GLU A 23 -12.78 4.11 3.12
N TYR A 24 -11.59 3.62 2.77
CA TYR A 24 -11.14 3.64 1.37
C TYR A 24 -11.88 2.63 0.49
N ALA A 25 -12.31 1.50 1.05
CA ALA A 25 -13.11 0.51 0.33
C ALA A 25 -14.54 1.02 0.08
N GLU A 26 -15.18 1.62 1.09
CA GLU A 26 -16.47 2.31 0.98
C GLU A 26 -16.41 3.48 -0.02
N GLY A 27 -15.28 4.20 -0.04
CA GLY A 27 -15.00 5.24 -1.04
C GLY A 27 -14.73 4.71 -2.46
N GLY A 28 -14.71 3.38 -2.67
CA GLY A 28 -14.55 2.75 -3.97
C GLY A 28 -13.17 2.93 -4.60
N ILE A 29 -12.13 3.19 -3.80
CA ILE A 29 -10.78 3.37 -4.32
C ILE A 29 -10.28 2.01 -4.83
N PRO A 30 -9.89 1.87 -6.12
CA PRO A 30 -9.59 0.54 -6.68
C PRO A 30 -8.35 -0.14 -6.10
N ARG A 31 -7.41 0.63 -5.55
CA ARG A 31 -6.12 0.14 -5.07
C ARG A 31 -5.68 0.86 -3.82
N TYR A 32 -5.10 0.10 -2.90
CA TYR A 32 -4.56 0.64 -1.67
C TYR A 32 -3.21 0.03 -1.35
N TRP A 33 -2.21 0.88 -1.18
CA TRP A 33 -0.85 0.48 -0.85
C TRP A 33 -0.51 0.90 0.56
N ILE A 34 0.16 0.01 1.29
CA ILE A 34 0.70 0.29 2.61
C ILE A 34 2.21 0.09 2.55
N VAL A 35 2.95 1.14 2.88
CA VAL A 35 4.41 1.14 2.94
C VAL A 35 4.82 1.14 4.41
N ASP A 36 5.55 0.11 4.84
CA ASP A 36 6.23 0.11 6.14
C ASP A 36 7.69 0.53 5.94
N LEU A 37 8.09 1.62 6.59
CA LEU A 37 9.45 2.15 6.53
C LEU A 37 10.40 1.48 7.53
N ASP A 38 9.89 0.67 8.47
CA ASP A 38 10.75 -0.14 9.34
C ASP A 38 11.58 -1.11 8.49
N ALA A 39 12.81 -1.41 8.93
CA ALA A 39 13.68 -2.31 8.19
C ALA A 39 13.20 -3.78 8.35
N PRO A 40 13.02 -4.53 7.24
CA PRO A 40 13.20 -4.10 5.85
C PRO A 40 12.00 -3.28 5.32
N THR A 41 12.29 -2.17 4.63
CA THR A 41 11.23 -1.36 4.01
C THR A 41 10.40 -2.22 3.07
N SER A 42 9.08 -2.20 3.24
CA SER A 42 8.16 -3.13 2.59
C SER A 42 6.92 -2.43 2.04
N LEU A 43 6.30 -3.06 1.04
CA LEU A 43 5.06 -2.64 0.42
C LEU A 43 4.07 -3.79 0.42
N LEU A 44 2.84 -3.52 0.89
CA LEU A 44 1.68 -4.37 0.68
C LEU A 44 0.73 -3.66 -0.30
N ALA A 45 0.41 -4.33 -1.40
CA ALA A 45 -0.48 -3.82 -2.44
C ALA A 45 -1.82 -4.54 -2.40
N TYR A 46 -2.91 -3.79 -2.30
CA TYR A 46 -4.27 -4.31 -2.29
C TYR A 46 -5.08 -3.82 -3.50
N VAL A 47 -6.03 -4.65 -3.92
CA VAL A 47 -7.03 -4.33 -4.95
C VAL A 47 -8.42 -4.47 -4.38
N LEU A 48 -9.33 -3.58 -4.77
CA LEU A 48 -10.72 -3.62 -4.32
C LEU A 48 -11.49 -4.67 -5.14
N VAL A 49 -12.01 -5.69 -4.46
CA VAL A 49 -12.79 -6.79 -5.02
C VAL A 49 -14.08 -6.90 -4.22
N ASN A 50 -15.23 -6.73 -4.89
CA ASN A 50 -16.55 -6.85 -4.27
C ASN A 50 -16.69 -6.06 -2.94
N GLY A 51 -16.18 -4.82 -2.93
CA GLY A 51 -16.25 -3.93 -1.77
C GLY A 51 -15.23 -4.23 -0.67
N ASN A 52 -14.31 -5.18 -0.87
CA ASN A 52 -13.27 -5.52 0.10
C ASN A 52 -11.90 -5.48 -0.57
N TYR A 53 -10.89 -5.02 0.16
CA TYR A 53 -9.52 -5.04 -0.33
C TYR A 53 -8.91 -6.43 -0.16
N GLU A 54 -8.42 -6.99 -1.25
CA GLU A 54 -7.69 -8.25 -1.30
C GLU A 54 -6.21 -8.00 -1.56
N LEU A 55 -5.33 -8.78 -0.90
CA LEU A 55 -3.89 -8.64 -1.07
C LEU A 55 -3.49 -9.11 -2.47
N SER A 56 -2.97 -8.20 -3.28
CA SER A 56 -2.48 -8.46 -4.64
C SER A 56 -0.97 -8.65 -4.73
N GLY A 57 -0.21 -8.16 -3.74
CA GLY A 57 1.24 -8.29 -3.71
C GLY A 57 1.87 -7.86 -2.39
N ALA A 58 3.01 -8.47 -2.08
CA ALA A 58 3.86 -8.10 -0.96
C ALA A 58 5.31 -8.03 -1.45
N HIS A 59 5.99 -6.92 -1.18
CA HIS A 59 7.29 -6.62 -1.77
C HIS A 59 8.28 -6.09 -0.73
N ILE A 60 9.55 -6.44 -0.94
CA ILE A 60 10.75 -5.89 -0.30
C ILE A 60 11.80 -5.67 -1.38
N GLY A 61 12.73 -4.74 -1.19
CA GLY A 61 13.71 -4.41 -2.24
C GLY A 61 13.06 -3.61 -3.36
N GLU A 62 13.03 -4.16 -4.58
CA GLU A 62 12.35 -3.52 -5.72
C GLU A 62 10.90 -4.03 -5.84
N ALA A 63 9.95 -3.11 -5.92
CA ALA A 63 8.56 -3.40 -6.24
C ALA A 63 8.25 -2.92 -7.67
N SER A 64 7.61 -3.75 -8.49
CA SER A 64 7.04 -3.36 -9.77
C SER A 64 5.57 -3.76 -9.79
N VAL A 65 4.67 -2.79 -9.65
CA VAL A 65 3.23 -3.02 -9.53
C VAL A 65 2.49 -2.36 -10.69
N ASP A 66 1.49 -3.05 -11.24
CA ASP A 66 0.61 -2.45 -12.26
C ASP A 66 -0.48 -1.58 -11.61
N VAL A 67 -0.60 -0.35 -12.10
CA VAL A 67 -1.64 0.60 -11.72
C VAL A 67 -2.35 1.07 -12.98
N ASP A 68 -3.49 0.45 -13.28
CA ASP A 68 -4.30 0.72 -14.48
C ASP A 68 -3.51 0.63 -15.79
N GLY A 69 -2.74 -0.46 -15.97
CA GLY A 69 -1.94 -0.69 -17.18
C GLY A 69 -0.65 0.12 -17.23
N ARG A 70 -0.30 0.83 -16.15
CA ARG A 70 0.98 1.51 -15.99
C ARG A 70 1.81 0.80 -14.95
N ARG A 71 2.99 0.36 -15.35
CA ARG A 71 3.98 -0.19 -14.42
C ARG A 71 4.59 0.92 -13.58
N VAL A 72 4.47 0.79 -12.26
CA VAL A 72 5.12 1.66 -11.28
C VAL A 72 6.22 0.84 -10.60
N SER A 73 7.46 1.30 -10.74
CA SER A 73 8.64 0.69 -10.09
C SER A 73 9.09 1.53 -8.90
N ILE A 74 9.39 0.88 -7.79
CA ILE A 74 9.84 1.53 -6.54
C ILE A 74 11.02 0.75 -5.96
N ASP A 75 12.14 1.45 -5.76
CA ASP A 75 13.24 0.99 -4.90
C ASP A 75 12.85 1.28 -3.44
N LEU A 76 12.32 0.28 -2.73
CA LEU A 76 11.84 0.44 -1.36
C LEU A 76 12.97 0.81 -0.39
N PRO A 77 14.17 0.18 -0.43
CA PRO A 77 15.32 0.63 0.34
C PRO A 77 15.74 2.08 0.10
N ALA A 78 15.50 2.64 -1.09
CA ALA A 78 15.83 4.04 -1.38
C ALA A 78 14.87 5.04 -0.70
N LEU A 79 13.67 4.63 -0.28
CA LEU A 79 12.68 5.52 0.34
C LEU A 79 13.11 6.09 1.70
N THR A 80 14.09 5.48 2.36
CA THR A 80 14.61 5.92 3.67
C THR A 80 16.00 6.55 3.58
N ARG A 81 16.59 6.63 2.37
CA ARG A 81 17.88 7.31 2.14
C ARG A 81 17.66 8.82 2.11
N ARG A 82 18.57 9.56 2.75
CA ARG A 82 18.58 11.03 2.78
C ARG A 82 19.40 11.61 1.64
#